data_AF-A0A1H0AZG0-F1
#
_entry.id   AF-A0A1H0AZG0-F1
#
_cell.length_a   1.000
_cell.length_b   1.000
_cell.length_c   1.000
_cell.angle_alpha   90.00
_cell.angle_beta   90.00
_cell.angle_gamma   90.00
#
_symmetry.space_group_name_H-M   'P 1'
#
loop_
_entity.id
_entity.type
_entity.pdbx_description
1 polymer ?
#
loop_
_entity_poly.entity_id
_entity_poly.type
_entity_poly.pdbx_seq_one_letter_code
_entity_poly.pdbx_strand_id
1 'polypeptide(L)'
;MSPAEGWSGRWSDRVEPGTTNTEVGARYRGDTAPESLSSRMRSGRVVRRRTSARRLLRLQSDLSDRERGVLLSLAACRLLTTGQLQRLHFADHATEGAASRICRRVLARLQRLGVIEHLDRRIGGVRAGSASYVWRVGPVGERLLRQDEGAPRGRHKQPGLRFVDHVLAVAECSVQLVEADRRGDLELLATEHEPACWRGFLGAYGGAETLKPDLYAVTATTEYEDSWFIEVDRSTESLPTLLKKCAQYERYQRTGREQEQRGVFPAVLWVVPDDRRAGVLVAAIRRRYGTDQELFRVTTAASFVSVIVGAADPPGSSN
;
A
#
# COMPACT_ATOMS: atom_id res chain seq x y z
N MET A 1 -16.37 39.69 -3.70
CA MET A 1 -17.63 39.09 -4.21
C MET A 1 -17.30 37.88 -5.07
N SER A 2 -18.18 36.87 -5.07
CA SER A 2 -18.24 35.67 -5.94
C SER A 2 -19.73 35.50 -6.36
N PRO A 3 -20.22 34.54 -7.20
CA PRO A 3 -19.61 33.37 -7.88
C PRO A 3 -18.87 33.79 -9.18
N ALA A 4 -18.59 33.01 -10.24
CA ALA A 4 -18.87 31.63 -10.69
C ALA A 4 -17.62 31.05 -11.40
N GLU A 5 -17.42 29.77 -11.76
CA GLU A 5 -18.25 28.63 -12.23
C GLU A 5 -18.77 28.71 -13.69
N GLY A 6 -18.47 27.67 -14.50
CA GLY A 6 -18.83 27.53 -15.93
C GLY A 6 -17.63 27.18 -16.83
N TRP A 7 -17.08 25.96 -16.85
CA TRP A 7 -17.52 24.72 -17.55
C TRP A 7 -17.27 24.62 -19.07
N SER A 8 -16.65 23.47 -19.41
CA SER A 8 -16.77 22.69 -20.65
C SER A 8 -16.04 23.15 -21.94
N GLY A 9 -15.28 22.21 -22.50
CA GLY A 9 -14.88 22.16 -23.91
C GLY A 9 -14.92 20.71 -24.38
N ARG A 10 -15.81 20.39 -25.32
CA ARG A 10 -15.87 19.10 -26.04
C ARG A 10 -15.35 19.29 -27.45
N TRP A 11 -14.69 18.27 -28.00
CA TRP A 11 -14.64 17.96 -29.44
C TRP A 11 -15.25 16.53 -29.58
N SER A 12 -16.28 16.32 -30.41
CA SER A 12 -16.27 16.16 -31.89
C SER A 12 -16.12 14.67 -32.26
N ASP A 13 -16.94 14.02 -33.11
CA ASP A 13 -18.19 14.48 -33.76
C ASP A 13 -19.18 13.33 -34.11
N ARG A 14 -20.28 13.64 -34.80
CA ARG A 14 -21.35 12.72 -35.29
C ARG A 14 -21.02 12.13 -36.70
N VAL A 15 -21.79 11.22 -37.34
CA VAL A 15 -23.16 11.32 -37.93
C VAL A 15 -23.69 9.90 -38.32
N GLU A 16 -25.02 9.70 -38.44
CA GLU A 16 -25.70 8.51 -39.05
C GLU A 16 -26.65 8.94 -40.22
N PRO A 17 -26.96 8.06 -41.20
CA PRO A 17 -28.17 7.17 -41.22
C PRO A 17 -27.82 5.71 -41.66
N GLY A 18 -28.71 4.71 -41.92
CA GLY A 18 -30.18 4.55 -42.02
C GLY A 18 -30.60 3.99 -43.41
N THR A 19 -31.62 3.12 -43.64
CA THR A 19 -32.64 2.47 -42.78
C THR A 19 -33.32 1.26 -43.52
N THR A 20 -34.17 0.47 -42.83
CA THR A 20 -35.28 -0.46 -43.31
C THR A 20 -35.03 -1.80 -44.04
N ASN A 21 -35.59 -2.88 -43.45
CA ASN A 21 -36.29 -4.10 -43.95
C ASN A 21 -35.84 -4.85 -45.24
N THR A 22 -35.84 -6.19 -45.33
CA THR A 22 -36.98 -7.12 -45.10
C THR A 22 -36.52 -8.58 -44.83
N GLU A 23 -37.45 -9.47 -44.47
CA GLU A 23 -37.28 -10.89 -44.09
C GLU A 23 -36.91 -11.86 -45.25
N VAL A 24 -36.44 -13.08 -44.92
CA VAL A 24 -37.19 -14.37 -45.03
C VAL A 24 -36.42 -15.44 -44.22
N GLY A 25 -37.13 -16.35 -43.53
CA GLY A 25 -36.55 -17.21 -42.50
C GLY A 25 -36.12 -18.63 -42.89
N ALA A 26 -35.58 -19.36 -41.92
CA ALA A 26 -35.43 -20.82 -41.96
C ALA A 26 -35.70 -21.42 -40.56
N ARG A 27 -36.32 -22.62 -40.55
CA ARG A 27 -36.88 -23.26 -39.36
C ARG A 27 -35.82 -24.05 -38.59
N TYR A 28 -35.89 -24.05 -37.26
CA TYR A 28 -35.66 -25.28 -36.48
C TYR A 28 -36.60 -25.31 -35.25
N ARG A 29 -36.93 -26.52 -34.77
CA ARG A 29 -37.90 -26.76 -33.69
C ARG A 29 -37.30 -27.80 -32.73
N GLY A 30 -37.44 -27.61 -31.43
CA GLY A 30 -36.89 -28.51 -30.41
C GLY A 30 -37.20 -28.04 -29.00
N ASP A 31 -38.37 -28.43 -28.50
CA ASP A 31 -38.78 -28.22 -27.10
C ASP A 31 -37.93 -29.08 -26.14
N THR A 32 -37.65 -28.59 -24.93
CA THR A 32 -38.43 -29.02 -23.73
C THR A 32 -37.97 -28.37 -22.42
N ALA A 33 -38.95 -27.86 -21.68
CA ALA A 33 -38.98 -27.67 -20.22
C ALA A 33 -38.02 -26.64 -19.54
N PRO A 34 -38.42 -26.06 -18.39
CA PRO A 34 -39.70 -25.38 -18.22
C PRO A 34 -39.56 -24.00 -17.53
N GLU A 35 -40.48 -23.09 -17.81
CA GLU A 35 -40.64 -21.89 -16.98
C GLU A 35 -41.30 -22.23 -15.64
N SER A 36 -40.68 -21.83 -14.53
CA SER A 36 -41.41 -21.27 -13.37
C SER A 36 -40.46 -20.76 -12.28
N LEU A 37 -40.40 -19.42 -12.14
CA LEU A 37 -40.63 -18.69 -10.89
C LEU A 37 -40.15 -17.23 -11.04
N SER A 38 -41.11 -16.32 -11.21
CA SER A 38 -40.90 -14.87 -11.31
C SER A 38 -40.53 -14.24 -9.96
N SER A 39 -39.37 -14.61 -9.42
CA SER A 39 -38.84 -14.09 -8.16
C SER A 39 -38.43 -12.62 -8.31
N ARG A 40 -39.35 -11.73 -7.89
CA ARG A 40 -39.16 -10.28 -7.89
C ARG A 40 -37.84 -9.91 -7.20
N MET A 41 -36.91 -9.32 -7.95
CA MET A 41 -35.68 -8.72 -7.40
C MET A 41 -36.00 -7.51 -6.50
N ARG A 42 -36.44 -7.78 -5.26
CA ARG A 42 -36.42 -6.79 -4.19
C ARG A 42 -34.97 -6.38 -3.99
N SER A 43 -34.64 -5.13 -4.33
CA SER A 43 -33.37 -4.51 -3.98
C SER A 43 -33.24 -4.45 -2.46
N GLY A 44 -32.68 -5.51 -1.88
CA GLY A 44 -32.43 -5.66 -0.46
C GLY A 44 -31.33 -4.71 -0.04
N ARG A 45 -31.67 -3.43 0.14
CA ARG A 45 -30.78 -2.40 0.69
C ARG A 45 -30.41 -2.79 2.11
N VAL A 46 -29.36 -3.60 2.26
CA VAL A 46 -28.91 -4.14 3.55
C VAL A 46 -28.61 -2.97 4.48
N VAL A 47 -29.53 -2.70 5.40
CA VAL A 47 -29.36 -1.68 6.44
C VAL A 47 -28.32 -2.22 7.41
N ARG A 48 -27.03 -1.97 7.10
CA ARG A 48 -25.90 -2.20 8.01
C ARG A 48 -26.19 -1.43 9.30
N ARG A 49 -26.78 -2.11 10.30
CA ARG A 49 -27.12 -1.55 11.61
C ARG A 49 -25.89 -0.85 12.17
N ARG A 50 -25.97 0.47 12.36
CA ARG A 50 -24.86 1.29 12.88
C ARG A 50 -24.44 0.72 14.22
N THR A 51 -23.18 0.26 14.33
CA THR A 51 -22.58 -0.15 15.61
C THR A 51 -22.70 1.03 16.57
N SER A 52 -23.47 0.89 17.65
CA SER A 52 -23.68 1.97 18.62
C SER A 52 -22.38 2.35 19.31
N ALA A 53 -22.25 3.60 19.81
CA ALA A 53 -21.06 4.04 20.53
C ALA A 53 -20.73 3.10 21.72
N ARG A 54 -21.76 2.68 22.49
CA ARG A 54 -21.62 1.66 23.55
C ARG A 54 -21.06 0.30 23.05
N ARG A 55 -21.31 -0.08 21.79
CA ARG A 55 -20.74 -1.31 21.20
C ARG A 55 -19.33 -1.09 20.63
N LEU A 56 -18.97 0.13 20.20
CA LEU A 56 -17.57 0.46 19.88
C LEU A 56 -16.70 0.45 21.13
N LEU A 57 -17.12 1.12 22.20
CA LEU A 57 -16.35 1.20 23.45
C LEU A 57 -16.08 -0.19 24.04
N ARG A 58 -17.09 -1.06 24.09
CA ARG A 58 -16.90 -2.48 24.47
C ARG A 58 -15.91 -3.17 23.53
N LEU A 59 -16.09 -3.07 22.22
CA LEU A 59 -15.18 -3.68 21.26
C LEU A 59 -13.73 -3.17 21.39
N GLN A 60 -13.53 -1.89 21.71
CA GLN A 60 -12.21 -1.29 21.93
C GLN A 60 -11.49 -1.87 23.18
N SER A 61 -12.26 -2.35 24.16
CA SER A 61 -11.78 -3.13 25.31
C SER A 61 -11.68 -4.64 25.02
N ASP A 62 -12.58 -5.19 24.19
CA ASP A 62 -12.66 -6.62 23.84
C ASP A 62 -11.60 -7.08 22.80
N LEU A 63 -10.86 -6.14 22.19
CA LEU A 63 -9.75 -6.45 21.28
C LEU A 63 -8.44 -6.62 22.06
N SER A 64 -7.89 -7.82 21.98
CA SER A 64 -6.53 -8.14 22.45
C SER A 64 -5.46 -7.34 21.72
N ASP A 65 -4.26 -7.21 22.30
CA ASP A 65 -3.20 -6.36 21.74
C ASP A 65 -2.72 -6.84 20.37
N ARG A 66 -2.73 -8.16 20.12
CA ARG A 66 -2.49 -8.75 18.80
C ARG A 66 -3.60 -8.39 17.79
N GLU A 67 -4.86 -8.34 18.21
CA GLU A 67 -5.97 -7.87 17.35
C GLU A 67 -5.89 -6.37 17.07
N ARG A 68 -5.44 -5.58 18.05
CA ARG A 68 -5.17 -4.15 17.95
C ARG A 68 -3.99 -3.88 17.00
N GLY A 69 -2.91 -4.64 17.11
CA GLY A 69 -1.75 -4.60 16.21
C GLY A 69 -2.13 -4.89 14.76
N VAL A 70 -2.91 -5.96 14.51
CA VAL A 70 -3.46 -6.26 13.17
C VAL A 70 -4.26 -5.08 12.59
N LEU A 71 -5.08 -4.41 13.40
CA LEU A 71 -5.84 -3.24 12.96
C LEU A 71 -4.94 -2.03 12.67
N LEU A 72 -3.92 -1.79 13.49
CA LEU A 72 -2.96 -0.68 13.31
C LEU A 72 -2.06 -0.89 12.09
N SER A 73 -1.51 -2.09 11.86
CA SER A 73 -0.74 -2.38 10.66
C SER A 73 -1.58 -2.27 9.38
N LEU A 74 -2.87 -2.63 9.42
CA LEU A 74 -3.79 -2.40 8.29
C LEU A 74 -4.15 -0.92 8.09
N ALA A 75 -4.07 -0.09 9.14
CA ALA A 75 -4.26 1.35 9.04
C ALA A 75 -3.04 2.03 8.39
N ALA A 76 -1.83 1.64 8.80
CA ALA A 76 -0.57 2.15 8.25
C ALA A 76 -0.31 1.64 6.81
N CYS A 77 -0.18 0.33 6.62
CA CYS A 77 0.18 -0.26 5.33
C CYS A 77 -0.96 -0.23 4.29
N ARG A 78 -2.18 0.19 4.68
CA ARG A 78 -3.42 0.27 3.87
C ARG A 78 -3.98 -1.08 3.39
N LEU A 79 -3.13 -2.00 2.95
CA LEU A 79 -3.42 -3.37 2.51
C LEU A 79 -2.35 -4.32 3.05
N LEU A 80 -2.74 -5.53 3.50
CA LEU A 80 -1.80 -6.61 3.86
C LEU A 80 -2.34 -7.97 3.45
N THR A 81 -1.46 -8.91 3.06
CA THR A 81 -1.84 -10.31 2.85
C THR A 81 -2.02 -11.07 4.17
N THR A 82 -2.73 -12.20 4.16
CA THR A 82 -2.76 -13.14 5.30
C THR A 82 -1.35 -13.56 5.75
N GLY A 83 -0.39 -13.72 4.82
CA GLY A 83 0.99 -14.11 5.14
C GLY A 83 1.79 -13.00 5.83
N GLN A 84 1.69 -11.76 5.34
CA GLN A 84 2.33 -10.60 5.98
C GLN A 84 1.74 -10.34 7.37
N LEU A 85 0.42 -10.45 7.54
CA LEU A 85 -0.22 -10.34 8.86
C LEU A 85 0.25 -11.45 9.82
N GLN A 86 0.52 -12.65 9.31
CA GLN A 86 1.10 -13.74 10.11
C GLN A 86 2.54 -13.42 10.55
N ARG A 87 3.40 -12.99 9.62
CA ARG A 87 4.81 -12.62 9.85
C ARG A 87 4.99 -11.44 10.81
N LEU A 88 4.06 -10.47 10.79
CA LEU A 88 4.03 -9.36 11.74
C LEU A 88 3.54 -9.78 13.14
N HIS A 89 2.40 -10.47 13.23
CA HIS A 89 1.64 -10.58 14.49
C HIS A 89 1.56 -11.98 15.10
N PHE A 90 2.08 -13.02 14.44
CA PHE A 90 1.91 -14.43 14.83
C PHE A 90 3.23 -15.23 14.74
N ALA A 91 4.38 -14.58 14.97
CA ALA A 91 5.69 -15.22 14.94
C ALA A 91 5.95 -16.14 16.16
N ASP A 92 5.34 -15.83 17.31
CA ASP A 92 5.61 -16.40 18.64
C ASP A 92 4.96 -17.80 18.84
N HIS A 93 5.06 -18.66 17.83
CA HIS A 93 4.37 -19.94 17.77
C HIS A 93 5.31 -21.07 17.37
N ALA A 94 5.38 -22.11 18.21
CA ALA A 94 6.29 -23.26 18.07
C ALA A 94 6.20 -24.05 16.75
N THR A 95 5.20 -23.81 15.90
CA THR A 95 5.19 -24.26 14.51
C THR A 95 4.48 -23.25 13.60
N GLU A 96 4.97 -23.11 12.37
CA GLU A 96 4.31 -22.39 11.27
C GLU A 96 2.86 -22.88 11.05
N GLY A 97 2.64 -24.19 11.15
CA GLY A 97 1.30 -24.78 11.09
C GLY A 97 0.37 -24.38 12.24
N ALA A 98 0.89 -24.00 13.42
CA ALA A 98 0.10 -23.39 14.49
C ALA A 98 -0.16 -21.90 14.20
N ALA A 99 0.89 -21.14 13.86
CA ALA A 99 0.78 -19.72 13.51
C ALA A 99 -0.29 -19.46 12.45
N SER A 100 -0.21 -20.20 11.35
CA SER A 100 -1.10 -20.04 10.21
C SER A 100 -2.56 -20.43 10.53
N ARG A 101 -2.81 -21.35 11.47
CA ARG A 101 -4.17 -21.67 11.96
C ARG A 101 -4.72 -20.59 12.90
N ILE A 102 -3.88 -20.07 13.80
CA ILE A 102 -4.27 -19.05 14.78
C ILE A 102 -4.52 -17.70 14.09
N CYS A 103 -3.63 -17.29 13.18
CA CYS A 103 -3.80 -16.12 12.32
C CYS A 103 -5.16 -16.14 11.60
N ARG A 104 -5.46 -17.20 10.82
CA ARG A 104 -6.76 -17.32 10.11
C ARG A 104 -7.97 -17.26 11.05
N ARG A 105 -7.87 -17.83 12.26
CA ARG A 105 -8.95 -17.77 13.27
C ARG A 105 -9.20 -16.33 13.75
N VAL A 106 -8.13 -15.57 14.02
CA VAL A 106 -8.20 -14.17 14.46
C VAL A 106 -8.71 -13.27 13.33
N LEU A 107 -8.15 -13.36 12.12
CA LEU A 107 -8.61 -12.56 10.98
C LEU A 107 -10.09 -12.83 10.66
N ALA A 108 -10.55 -14.09 10.72
CA ALA A 108 -11.95 -14.42 10.56
C ALA A 108 -12.85 -13.87 11.70
N ARG A 109 -12.34 -13.75 12.94
CA ARG A 109 -13.06 -13.08 14.05
C ARG A 109 -13.18 -11.57 13.79
N LEU A 110 -12.08 -10.91 13.45
CA LEU A 110 -12.06 -9.48 13.12
C LEU A 110 -12.96 -9.15 11.92
N GLN A 111 -13.02 -10.03 10.92
CA GLN A 111 -13.93 -9.93 9.78
C GLN A 111 -15.40 -10.04 10.21
N ARG A 112 -15.77 -11.02 11.04
CA ARG A 112 -17.15 -11.14 11.58
C ARG A 112 -17.56 -9.94 12.44
N LEU A 113 -16.59 -9.27 13.08
CA LEU A 113 -16.81 -8.04 13.85
C LEU A 113 -16.86 -6.78 12.96
N GLY A 114 -16.49 -6.88 11.67
CA GLY A 114 -16.40 -5.76 10.73
C GLY A 114 -15.19 -4.84 10.96
N VAL A 115 -14.23 -5.28 11.76
CA VAL A 115 -12.99 -4.54 12.09
C VAL A 115 -12.04 -4.53 10.90
N ILE A 116 -11.98 -5.65 10.18
CA ILE A 116 -11.26 -5.79 8.90
C ILE A 116 -12.21 -6.35 7.83
N GLU A 117 -11.88 -6.17 6.56
CA GLU A 117 -12.51 -6.88 5.43
C GLU A 117 -11.44 -7.24 4.39
N HIS A 118 -11.68 -8.26 3.56
CA HIS A 118 -10.81 -8.59 2.43
C HIS A 118 -11.33 -7.97 1.13
N LEU A 119 -10.46 -7.80 0.14
CA LEU A 119 -10.87 -7.45 -1.22
C LEU A 119 -11.67 -8.60 -1.86
N ASP A 120 -12.55 -8.29 -2.83
CA ASP A 120 -13.36 -9.31 -3.53
C ASP A 120 -12.50 -10.16 -4.48
N ARG A 121 -11.38 -9.59 -4.94
CA ARG A 121 -10.39 -10.24 -5.81
C ARG A 121 -9.29 -10.86 -4.96
N ARG A 122 -9.01 -12.16 -5.17
CA ARG A 122 -7.83 -12.86 -4.63
C ARG A 122 -6.62 -12.55 -5.51
N ILE A 123 -5.42 -12.64 -4.92
CA ILE A 123 -4.16 -12.70 -5.68
C ILE A 123 -3.83 -14.19 -5.88
N GLY A 124 -3.47 -14.58 -7.11
CA GLY A 124 -3.34 -15.98 -7.50
C GLY A 124 -4.68 -16.60 -7.95
N GLY A 125 -4.57 -17.71 -8.68
CA GLY A 125 -5.73 -18.34 -9.35
C GLY A 125 -6.76 -18.95 -8.41
N VAL A 126 -7.91 -19.33 -8.98
CA VAL A 126 -9.16 -19.75 -8.30
C VAL A 126 -8.98 -20.78 -7.17
N ARG A 127 -7.95 -21.63 -7.22
CA ARG A 127 -7.67 -22.68 -6.22
C ARG A 127 -6.93 -22.18 -4.97
N ALA A 128 -6.43 -20.94 -4.93
CA ALA A 128 -5.79 -20.39 -3.75
C ALA A 128 -6.82 -20.16 -2.63
N GLY A 129 -6.64 -20.82 -1.48
CA GLY A 129 -7.53 -20.71 -0.33
C GLY A 129 -7.39 -19.39 0.45
N SER A 130 -7.87 -19.35 1.69
CA SER A 130 -7.85 -18.16 2.55
C SER A 130 -6.45 -17.62 2.94
N ALA A 131 -5.39 -18.31 2.51
CA ALA A 131 -4.03 -17.77 2.48
C ALA A 131 -3.86 -16.56 1.52
N SER A 132 -4.67 -16.49 0.45
CA SER A 132 -4.56 -15.50 -0.64
C SER A 132 -5.42 -14.24 -0.48
N TYR A 133 -5.97 -14.01 0.71
CA TYR A 133 -6.73 -12.79 0.99
C TYR A 133 -5.81 -11.59 1.18
N VAL A 134 -6.17 -10.50 0.51
CA VAL A 134 -5.68 -9.14 0.78
C VAL A 134 -6.69 -8.45 1.68
N TRP A 135 -6.25 -8.04 2.86
CA TRP A 135 -7.05 -7.43 3.91
C TRP A 135 -6.90 -5.91 3.92
N ARG A 136 -7.93 -5.22 4.41
CA ARG A 136 -7.95 -3.79 4.70
C ARG A 136 -8.75 -3.51 5.97
N VAL A 137 -8.63 -2.30 6.50
CA VAL A 137 -9.50 -1.78 7.57
C VAL A 137 -10.97 -1.85 7.13
N GLY A 138 -11.83 -2.42 7.97
CA GLY A 138 -13.27 -2.55 7.74
C GLY A 138 -14.07 -1.39 8.33
N PRO A 139 -15.38 -1.28 8.03
CA PRO A 139 -16.22 -0.13 8.45
C PRO A 139 -16.40 0.05 9.96
N VAL A 140 -16.07 -0.96 10.77
CA VAL A 140 -16.01 -0.83 12.24
C VAL A 140 -14.60 -0.46 12.67
N GLY A 141 -13.56 -1.00 12.03
CA GLY A 141 -12.16 -0.62 12.26
C GLY A 141 -11.91 0.85 11.97
N GLU A 142 -12.46 1.39 10.87
CA GLU A 142 -12.44 2.83 10.57
C GLU A 142 -13.02 3.69 11.70
N ARG A 143 -13.89 3.15 12.55
CA ARG A 143 -14.49 3.88 13.69
C ARG A 143 -13.85 3.57 15.04
N LEU A 144 -12.99 2.57 15.12
CA LEU A 144 -12.10 2.34 16.27
C LEU A 144 -10.81 3.16 16.12
N LEU A 145 -10.40 3.48 14.89
CA LEU A 145 -9.22 4.30 14.56
C LEU A 145 -9.51 5.81 14.54
N ARG A 146 -10.78 6.21 14.35
CA ARG A 146 -11.18 7.62 14.41
C ARG A 146 -11.27 8.11 15.85
N GLN A 147 -10.56 9.19 16.14
CA GLN A 147 -10.78 9.99 17.35
C GLN A 147 -11.93 11.01 17.17
N ASP A 148 -12.29 11.36 15.92
CA ASP A 148 -13.44 12.21 15.57
C ASP A 148 -14.53 11.43 14.81
N GLU A 149 -15.77 11.43 15.33
CA GLU A 149 -16.93 10.79 14.68
C GLU A 149 -17.46 11.59 13.47
N GLY A 150 -17.11 12.87 13.34
CA GLY A 150 -17.59 13.79 12.30
C GLY A 150 -16.91 13.63 10.93
N ALA A 151 -15.68 13.13 10.88
CA ALA A 151 -14.89 13.03 9.67
C ALA A 151 -15.61 12.27 8.52
N PRO A 152 -15.43 12.67 7.23
CA PRO A 152 -16.00 11.95 6.08
C PRO A 152 -15.68 10.45 6.07
N ARG A 153 -16.55 9.62 5.47
CA ARG A 153 -16.29 8.18 5.34
C ARG A 153 -15.42 7.87 4.12
N GLY A 154 -14.43 7.01 4.31
CA GLY A 154 -13.63 6.47 3.21
C GLY A 154 -14.55 5.78 2.20
N ARG A 155 -14.40 6.08 0.91
CA ARG A 155 -15.18 5.40 -0.12
C ARG A 155 -14.49 4.07 -0.44
N HIS A 156 -15.00 2.98 0.13
CA HIS A 156 -14.55 1.59 -0.06
C HIS A 156 -14.66 1.06 -1.52
N LYS A 157 -14.03 1.74 -2.50
CA LYS A 157 -13.90 1.26 -3.88
C LYS A 157 -13.01 0.01 -3.90
N GLN A 158 -13.15 -0.85 -4.91
CA GLN A 158 -12.12 -1.83 -5.23
C GLN A 158 -10.93 -1.12 -5.91
N PRO A 159 -9.69 -1.29 -5.42
CA PRO A 159 -8.49 -0.75 -6.07
C PRO A 159 -8.21 -1.46 -7.40
N GLY A 160 -7.40 -0.83 -8.25
CA GLY A 160 -6.83 -1.46 -9.44
C GLY A 160 -5.62 -2.34 -9.09
N LEU A 161 -5.36 -3.37 -9.89
CA LEU A 161 -4.33 -4.39 -9.61
C LEU A 161 -2.94 -3.77 -9.31
N ARG A 162 -2.45 -2.87 -10.18
CA ARG A 162 -1.16 -2.17 -9.98
C ARG A 162 -1.03 -1.46 -8.62
N PHE A 163 -2.12 -0.90 -8.08
CA PHE A 163 -2.10 -0.26 -6.76
C PHE A 163 -1.97 -1.31 -5.65
N VAL A 164 -2.66 -2.44 -5.77
CA VAL A 164 -2.53 -3.55 -4.81
C VAL A 164 -1.11 -4.13 -4.85
N ASP A 165 -0.57 -4.38 -6.03
CA ASP A 165 0.76 -4.99 -6.21
C ASP A 165 1.92 -4.08 -5.75
N HIS A 166 1.74 -2.76 -5.78
CA HIS A 166 2.70 -1.78 -5.26
C HIS A 166 2.56 -1.63 -3.75
N VAL A 167 1.35 -1.37 -3.21
CA VAL A 167 1.12 -1.21 -1.76
C VAL A 167 1.54 -2.47 -0.99
N LEU A 168 1.27 -3.67 -1.52
CA LEU A 168 1.72 -4.91 -0.87
C LEU A 168 3.24 -5.13 -0.92
N ALA A 169 3.96 -4.48 -1.85
CA ALA A 169 5.42 -4.52 -1.92
C ALA A 169 6.07 -3.46 -0.99
N VAL A 170 5.46 -2.28 -0.85
CA VAL A 170 5.83 -1.29 0.19
C VAL A 170 5.63 -1.89 1.59
N ALA A 171 4.48 -2.55 1.80
CA ALA A 171 4.20 -3.29 3.02
C ALA A 171 5.19 -4.45 3.25
N GLU A 172 5.62 -5.14 2.20
CA GLU A 172 6.62 -6.22 2.30
C GLU A 172 7.98 -5.71 2.82
N CYS A 173 8.44 -4.54 2.36
CA CYS A 173 9.66 -3.91 2.88
C CYS A 173 9.54 -3.67 4.40
N SER A 174 8.42 -3.11 4.85
CA SER A 174 8.16 -2.89 6.28
C SER A 174 8.03 -4.19 7.09
N VAL A 175 7.50 -5.27 6.50
CA VAL A 175 7.47 -6.60 7.15
C VAL A 175 8.88 -7.16 7.29
N GLN A 176 9.72 -7.03 6.26
CA GLN A 176 11.10 -7.51 6.29
C GLN A 176 11.97 -6.76 7.30
N LEU A 177 11.76 -5.45 7.50
CA LEU A 177 12.41 -4.68 8.57
C LEU A 177 12.02 -5.20 9.96
N VAL A 178 10.72 -5.41 10.22
CA VAL A 178 10.21 -5.98 11.50
C VAL A 178 10.71 -7.42 11.73
N GLU A 179 10.99 -8.18 10.67
CA GLU A 179 11.60 -9.51 10.80
C GLU A 179 13.12 -9.47 11.02
N ALA A 180 13.82 -8.44 10.53
CA ALA A 180 15.25 -8.23 10.78
C ALA A 180 15.48 -7.79 12.24
N ASP A 181 14.67 -6.83 12.69
CA ASP A 181 14.54 -6.40 14.10
C ASP A 181 14.32 -7.59 15.05
N ARG A 182 13.30 -8.42 14.78
CA ARG A 182 13.01 -9.61 15.60
C ARG A 182 14.12 -10.68 15.57
N ARG A 183 15.03 -10.67 14.59
CA ARG A 183 16.21 -11.56 14.57
C ARG A 183 17.42 -10.97 15.31
N GLY A 184 17.44 -9.66 15.56
CA GLY A 184 18.62 -8.95 16.02
C GLY A 184 19.62 -8.63 14.90
N ASP A 185 19.18 -8.61 13.63
CA ASP A 185 20.02 -8.18 12.50
C ASP A 185 20.21 -6.65 12.47
N LEU A 186 19.28 -5.91 13.11
CA LEU A 186 19.23 -4.46 13.29
C LEU A 186 18.25 -4.14 14.44
N GLU A 187 18.12 -2.87 14.84
CA GLU A 187 16.99 -2.36 15.64
C GLU A 187 16.11 -1.45 14.76
N LEU A 188 14.77 -1.60 14.80
CA LEU A 188 13.83 -0.80 14.00
C LEU A 188 13.17 0.33 14.82
N LEU A 189 13.87 1.47 14.93
CA LEU A 189 13.44 2.61 15.73
C LEU A 189 12.14 3.27 15.23
N ALA A 190 11.90 3.35 13.92
CA ALA A 190 10.68 3.95 13.37
C ALA A 190 10.28 3.43 11.98
N THR A 191 8.97 3.47 11.68
CA THR A 191 8.43 3.35 10.31
C THR A 191 7.19 4.23 10.10
N GLU A 192 7.18 5.02 9.02
CA GLU A 192 6.06 5.86 8.58
C GLU A 192 5.63 5.43 7.15
N HIS A 193 4.41 4.94 6.96
CA HIS A 193 3.84 4.60 5.64
C HIS A 193 3.10 5.80 5.03
N GLU A 194 2.89 5.82 3.71
CA GLU A 194 2.09 6.89 3.08
C GLU A 194 0.63 6.95 3.60
N PRO A 195 0.09 8.13 3.95
CA PRO A 195 0.64 9.47 3.70
C PRO A 195 1.45 10.08 4.86
N ALA A 196 1.73 9.36 5.95
CA ALA A 196 2.42 9.92 7.12
C ALA A 196 3.87 10.33 6.84
N CYS A 197 4.56 9.59 5.97
CA CYS A 197 5.91 9.92 5.51
C CYS A 197 5.99 11.09 4.51
N TRP A 198 4.88 11.67 4.06
CA TRP A 198 4.89 12.75 3.07
C TRP A 198 5.43 14.06 3.68
N ARG A 199 6.21 14.80 2.90
CA ARG A 199 6.85 16.06 3.35
C ARG A 199 6.43 17.25 2.50
N GLY A 200 5.88 18.27 3.14
CA GLY A 200 5.49 19.53 2.49
C GLY A 200 6.64 20.53 2.44
N PHE A 201 6.88 21.14 1.27
CA PHE A 201 7.92 22.16 1.09
C PHE A 201 7.53 23.18 0.02
N LEU A 202 8.30 24.27 -0.09
CA LEU A 202 8.14 25.24 -1.17
C LEU A 202 9.15 24.93 -2.28
N GLY A 203 8.66 24.77 -3.51
CA GLY A 203 9.51 24.64 -4.69
C GLY A 203 10.20 25.97 -5.05
N ALA A 204 11.10 25.93 -6.05
CA ALA A 204 11.98 27.05 -6.42
C ALA A 204 11.27 28.37 -6.81
N TYR A 205 9.96 28.33 -7.07
CA TYR A 205 9.13 29.50 -7.41
C TYR A 205 8.06 29.79 -6.34
N GLY A 206 8.26 29.36 -5.09
CA GLY A 206 7.33 29.56 -3.97
C GLY A 206 6.05 28.73 -4.00
N GLY A 207 5.80 27.96 -5.07
CA GLY A 207 4.68 27.02 -5.15
C GLY A 207 4.82 25.86 -4.15
N ALA A 208 3.73 25.47 -3.50
CA ALA A 208 3.71 24.35 -2.57
C ALA A 208 3.92 23.01 -3.29
N GLU A 209 4.99 22.30 -2.93
CA GLU A 209 5.26 20.93 -3.33
C GLU A 209 5.00 19.96 -2.17
N THR A 210 4.74 18.70 -2.51
CA THR A 210 4.75 17.58 -1.54
C THR A 210 5.65 16.49 -2.08
N LEU A 211 6.73 16.19 -1.37
CA LEU A 211 7.51 14.97 -1.56
C LEU A 211 6.72 13.80 -0.97
N LYS A 212 6.69 12.69 -1.70
CA LYS A 212 5.89 11.51 -1.33
C LYS A 212 6.73 10.24 -1.39
N PRO A 213 7.51 9.95 -0.33
CA PRO A 213 8.07 8.62 -0.13
C PRO A 213 6.93 7.61 -0.04
N ASP A 214 7.24 6.35 -0.34
CA ASP A 214 6.26 5.26 -0.17
C ASP A 214 6.29 4.76 1.29
N LEU A 215 7.51 4.69 1.85
CA LEU A 215 7.83 4.35 3.24
C LEU A 215 9.00 5.23 3.71
N TYR A 216 8.96 5.70 4.95
CA TYR A 216 10.13 6.21 5.68
C TYR A 216 10.43 5.26 6.84
N ALA A 217 11.71 5.02 7.13
CA ALA A 217 12.14 4.16 8.22
C ALA A 217 13.38 4.72 8.92
N VAL A 218 13.59 4.34 10.18
CA VAL A 218 14.84 4.56 10.92
C VAL A 218 15.28 3.23 11.51
N THR A 219 16.54 2.87 11.28
CA THR A 219 17.17 1.62 11.72
C THR A 219 18.48 1.90 12.40
N ALA A 220 18.84 1.14 13.43
CA ALA A 220 20.14 1.24 14.09
C ALA A 220 20.89 -0.09 14.10
N THR A 221 22.21 -0.01 14.22
CA THR A 221 23.11 -1.11 14.64
C THR A 221 23.81 -0.71 15.94
N THR A 222 24.82 -1.46 16.36
CA THR A 222 25.64 -1.12 17.54
C THR A 222 26.45 0.18 17.41
N GLU A 223 26.63 0.70 16.20
CA GLU A 223 27.53 1.83 15.93
C GLU A 223 26.84 3.04 15.26
N TYR A 224 25.75 2.84 14.51
CA TYR A 224 25.13 3.88 13.67
C TYR A 224 23.59 3.85 13.70
N GLU A 225 22.97 5.02 13.49
CA GLU A 225 21.54 5.19 13.18
C GLU A 225 21.39 5.69 11.74
N ASP A 226 20.70 4.92 10.90
CA ASP A 226 20.37 5.27 9.52
C ASP A 226 18.90 5.67 9.39
N SER A 227 18.66 6.81 8.73
CA SER A 227 17.33 7.24 8.27
C SER A 227 17.16 6.96 6.78
N TRP A 228 15.99 6.42 6.41
CA TRP A 228 15.68 5.96 5.06
C TRP A 228 14.39 6.58 4.48
N PHE A 229 14.46 7.09 3.26
CA PHE A 229 13.30 7.24 2.38
C PHE A 229 13.29 6.08 1.37
N ILE A 230 12.27 5.22 1.42
CA ILE A 230 12.18 3.99 0.65
C ILE A 230 11.15 4.13 -0.48
N GLU A 231 11.54 3.66 -1.66
CA GLU A 231 10.88 3.90 -2.95
C GLU A 231 10.71 2.58 -3.72
N VAL A 232 9.48 2.12 -3.96
CA VAL A 232 9.20 0.75 -4.44
C VAL A 232 8.66 0.71 -5.86
N ASP A 233 9.59 0.71 -6.83
CA ASP A 233 9.26 0.53 -8.23
C ASP A 233 8.87 -0.93 -8.54
N ARG A 234 7.79 -1.10 -9.31
CA ARG A 234 7.29 -2.41 -9.78
C ARG A 234 7.64 -2.66 -11.26
N SER A 235 8.63 -1.94 -11.80
CA SER A 235 8.92 -1.80 -13.24
C SER A 235 7.71 -1.29 -14.06
N THR A 236 6.75 -0.64 -13.40
CA THR A 236 5.54 -0.09 -14.04
C THR A 236 5.70 1.35 -14.52
N GLU A 237 6.74 2.05 -14.05
CA GLU A 237 6.98 3.46 -14.38
C GLU A 237 8.10 3.66 -15.41
N SER A 238 8.04 4.79 -16.11
CA SER A 238 9.09 5.19 -17.05
C SER A 238 10.34 5.67 -16.30
N LEU A 239 11.53 5.43 -16.85
CA LEU A 239 12.77 5.92 -16.28
C LEU A 239 12.80 7.46 -16.12
N PRO A 240 12.26 8.28 -17.05
CA PRO A 240 12.04 9.70 -16.83
C PRO A 240 11.07 10.05 -15.68
N THR A 241 10.18 9.15 -15.26
CA THR A 241 9.33 9.36 -14.06
C THR A 241 10.16 9.21 -12.80
N LEU A 242 10.94 8.14 -12.69
CA LEU A 242 11.81 7.89 -11.53
C LEU A 242 12.83 9.02 -11.35
N LEU A 243 13.49 9.45 -12.43
CA LEU A 243 14.43 10.58 -12.40
C LEU A 243 13.77 11.92 -12.01
N LYS A 244 12.47 12.12 -12.28
CA LYS A 244 11.72 13.29 -11.77
C LYS A 244 11.46 13.20 -10.26
N LYS A 245 11.24 11.99 -9.71
CA LYS A 245 11.14 11.78 -8.26
C LYS A 245 12.50 12.01 -7.59
N CYS A 246 13.61 11.50 -8.14
CA CYS A 246 14.98 11.84 -7.68
C CYS A 246 15.23 13.36 -7.69
N ALA A 247 14.86 14.06 -8.77
CA ALA A 247 15.00 15.51 -8.84
C ALA A 247 14.13 16.26 -7.81
N GLN A 248 13.03 15.66 -7.32
CA GLN A 248 12.23 16.20 -6.22
C GLN A 248 12.89 15.96 -4.86
N TYR A 249 13.49 14.78 -4.63
CA TYR A 249 14.31 14.52 -3.45
C TYR A 249 15.46 15.52 -3.32
N GLU A 250 16.24 15.78 -4.39
CA GLU A 250 17.30 16.80 -4.32
C GLU A 250 16.73 18.21 -4.04
N ARG A 251 15.58 18.59 -4.62
CA ARG A 251 14.95 19.88 -4.32
C ARG A 251 14.57 19.98 -2.85
N TYR A 252 14.05 18.89 -2.27
CA TYR A 252 13.69 18.87 -0.86
C TYR A 252 14.91 18.90 0.07
N GLN A 253 15.95 18.12 -0.22
CA GLN A 253 17.23 18.13 0.53
C GLN A 253 17.85 19.53 0.58
N ARG A 254 17.82 20.25 -0.56
CA ARG A 254 18.30 21.64 -0.68
C ARG A 254 17.49 22.67 0.13
N THR A 255 16.34 22.30 0.69
CA THR A 255 15.60 23.17 1.63
C THR A 255 16.13 23.10 3.06
N GLY A 256 16.94 22.10 3.41
CA GLY A 256 17.44 21.87 4.77
C GLY A 256 16.38 21.38 5.78
N ARG A 257 15.11 21.27 5.38
CA ARG A 257 13.97 21.13 6.32
C ARG A 257 13.88 19.78 7.03
N GLU A 258 14.34 18.69 6.41
CA GLU A 258 14.37 17.39 7.09
C GLU A 258 15.52 17.37 8.11
N GLN A 259 16.68 17.93 7.75
CA GLN A 259 17.85 18.08 8.63
C GLN A 259 17.54 18.98 9.84
N GLU A 260 16.82 20.09 9.63
CA GLU A 260 16.31 20.97 10.69
C GLU A 260 15.36 20.26 11.68
N GLN A 261 14.63 19.23 11.21
CA GLN A 261 13.58 18.55 11.99
C GLN A 261 14.01 17.19 12.56
N ARG A 262 15.01 16.53 11.95
CA ARG A 262 15.49 15.17 12.29
C ARG A 262 17.02 15.02 12.33
N GLY A 263 17.77 16.12 12.31
CA GLY A 263 19.24 16.14 12.35
C GLY A 263 19.92 15.80 11.01
N VAL A 264 19.46 14.75 10.33
CA VAL A 264 20.05 14.23 9.08
C VAL A 264 19.07 14.28 7.90
N PHE A 265 19.57 14.14 6.67
CA PHE A 265 18.72 13.87 5.51
C PHE A 265 18.71 12.37 5.21
N PRO A 266 17.54 11.71 5.14
CA PRO A 266 17.45 10.26 4.91
C PRO A 266 18.00 9.83 3.55
N ALA A 267 18.73 8.72 3.51
CA ALA A 267 19.18 8.11 2.26
C ALA A 267 17.97 7.60 1.46
N VAL A 268 17.97 7.83 0.14
CA VAL A 268 16.86 7.48 -0.75
C VAL A 268 17.13 6.12 -1.39
N LEU A 269 16.49 5.07 -0.88
CA LEU A 269 16.67 3.69 -1.29
C LEU A 269 15.56 3.23 -2.26
N TRP A 270 15.92 3.06 -3.52
CA TRP A 270 15.06 2.45 -4.53
C TRP A 270 15.09 0.92 -4.44
N VAL A 271 13.93 0.31 -4.21
CA VAL A 271 13.71 -1.13 -4.23
C VAL A 271 13.05 -1.53 -5.55
N VAL A 272 13.76 -2.32 -6.36
CA VAL A 272 13.34 -2.73 -7.72
C VAL A 272 13.12 -4.25 -7.81
N PRO A 273 12.41 -4.78 -8.84
CA PRO A 273 12.09 -6.22 -8.89
C PRO A 273 13.22 -7.11 -9.43
N ASP A 274 14.17 -6.58 -10.22
CA ASP A 274 15.26 -7.38 -10.83
C ASP A 274 16.55 -6.55 -11.02
N ASP A 275 17.71 -7.22 -11.07
CA ASP A 275 19.03 -6.60 -11.17
C ASP A 275 19.23 -5.81 -12.47
N ARG A 276 18.55 -6.21 -13.54
CA ARG A 276 18.54 -5.48 -14.82
C ARG A 276 17.84 -4.13 -14.64
N ARG A 277 16.72 -4.07 -13.90
CA ARG A 277 16.07 -2.79 -13.54
C ARG A 277 16.97 -1.97 -12.61
N ALA A 278 17.68 -2.62 -11.68
CA ALA A 278 18.64 -1.94 -10.80
C ALA A 278 19.75 -1.27 -11.61
N GLY A 279 20.43 -2.02 -12.49
CA GLY A 279 21.49 -1.51 -13.37
C GLY A 279 21.03 -0.38 -14.28
N VAL A 280 19.82 -0.46 -14.85
CA VAL A 280 19.22 0.62 -15.65
C VAL A 280 18.99 1.89 -14.82
N LEU A 281 18.49 1.76 -13.59
CA LEU A 281 18.25 2.92 -12.71
C LEU A 281 19.56 3.53 -12.19
N VAL A 282 20.51 2.70 -11.75
CA VAL A 282 21.85 3.13 -11.30
C VAL A 282 22.59 3.86 -12.42
N ALA A 283 22.61 3.32 -13.65
CA ALA A 283 23.24 3.97 -14.79
C ALA A 283 22.58 5.33 -15.14
N ALA A 284 21.26 5.43 -14.99
CA ALA A 284 20.51 6.66 -15.24
C ALA A 284 20.76 7.74 -14.17
N ILE A 285 20.80 7.34 -12.89
CA ILE A 285 21.15 8.22 -11.76
C ILE A 285 22.59 8.71 -11.94
N ARG A 286 23.56 7.81 -12.13
CA ARG A 286 24.96 8.18 -12.37
C ARG A 286 25.14 9.14 -13.55
N ARG A 287 24.46 8.88 -14.68
CA ARG A 287 24.48 9.76 -15.86
C ARG A 287 23.87 11.15 -15.59
N ARG A 288 22.89 11.26 -14.69
CA ARG A 288 22.21 12.53 -14.39
C ARG A 288 22.86 13.32 -13.27
N TYR A 289 23.53 12.66 -12.32
CA TYR A 289 23.93 13.27 -11.05
C TYR A 289 25.42 13.07 -10.67
N GLY A 290 26.17 12.25 -11.40
CA GLY A 290 27.57 11.93 -11.09
C GLY A 290 27.74 10.61 -10.32
N THR A 291 28.99 10.26 -10.01
CA THR A 291 29.32 9.02 -9.29
C THR A 291 29.06 9.15 -7.79
N ASP A 292 29.29 10.34 -7.23
CA ASP A 292 29.47 10.58 -5.79
C ASP A 292 28.14 10.88 -5.05
N GLN A 293 27.01 10.41 -5.60
CA GLN A 293 25.68 10.64 -5.02
C GLN A 293 25.29 9.55 -4.02
N GLU A 294 25.87 9.63 -2.83
CA GLU A 294 25.52 8.83 -1.63
C GLU A 294 24.00 8.87 -1.30
N LEU A 295 23.33 9.95 -1.70
CA LEU A 295 21.89 10.19 -1.54
C LEU A 295 21.01 9.11 -2.16
N PHE A 296 21.39 8.53 -3.30
CA PHE A 296 20.55 7.57 -4.04
C PHE A 296 21.16 6.18 -4.07
N ARG A 297 20.58 5.27 -3.28
CA ARG A 297 20.93 3.84 -3.27
C ARG A 297 19.88 3.06 -4.05
N VAL A 298 20.26 1.91 -4.63
CA VAL A 298 19.35 1.04 -5.40
C VAL A 298 19.62 -0.41 -5.02
N THR A 299 18.58 -1.16 -4.66
CA THR A 299 18.64 -2.58 -4.31
C THR A 299 17.48 -3.35 -4.95
N THR A 300 17.60 -4.67 -5.05
CA THR A 300 16.46 -5.53 -5.40
C THR A 300 15.61 -5.85 -4.18
N ALA A 301 14.36 -6.24 -4.39
CA ALA A 301 13.49 -6.75 -3.32
C ALA A 301 14.01 -8.04 -2.64
N ALA A 302 15.02 -8.71 -3.20
CA ALA A 302 15.71 -9.84 -2.58
C ALA A 302 16.89 -9.41 -1.70
N SER A 303 17.61 -8.37 -2.11
CA SER A 303 18.76 -7.79 -1.39
C SER A 303 18.39 -6.59 -0.52
N PHE A 304 17.11 -6.42 -0.18
CA PHE A 304 16.63 -5.25 0.56
C PHE A 304 17.20 -5.20 1.98
N VAL A 305 16.98 -6.24 2.80
CA VAL A 305 17.46 -6.28 4.19
C VAL A 305 19.00 -6.24 4.25
N SER A 306 19.69 -6.95 3.38
CA SER A 306 21.16 -6.96 3.37
C SER A 306 21.78 -5.61 2.99
N VAL A 307 21.08 -4.79 2.19
CA VAL A 307 21.50 -3.40 1.89
C VAL A 307 21.11 -2.42 3.00
N ILE A 308 20.10 -2.71 3.83
CA ILE A 308 19.82 -1.92 5.04
C ILE A 308 20.85 -2.22 6.14
N VAL A 309 21.12 -3.49 6.43
CA VAL A 309 22.09 -3.90 7.45
C VAL A 309 23.51 -3.51 7.04
N GLY A 310 23.96 -3.95 5.86
CA GLY A 310 25.29 -3.63 5.32
C GLY A 310 25.45 -2.20 4.77
N ALA A 311 24.54 -1.29 5.14
CA ALA A 311 24.70 0.15 4.97
C ALA A 311 25.12 0.85 6.28
N ALA A 312 24.72 0.28 7.41
CA ALA A 312 25.10 0.73 8.75
C ALA A 312 26.50 0.25 9.14
N ASP A 313 27.04 -0.75 8.44
CA ASP A 313 28.49 -0.99 8.39
C ASP A 313 29.09 -0.06 7.31
N PRO A 314 30.05 0.83 7.64
CA PRO A 314 30.79 1.57 6.61
C PRO A 314 31.62 0.61 5.74
N PRO A 315 31.95 0.98 4.48
CA PRO A 315 32.85 0.19 3.65
C PRO A 315 34.25 0.18 4.27
N GLY A 316 34.53 -0.85 5.07
CA GLY A 316 35.74 -0.97 5.89
C GLY A 316 37.01 -0.81 5.07
N SER A 317 37.89 0.07 5.55
CA SER A 317 39.15 0.50 4.92
C SER A 317 40.09 -0.68 4.62
N SER A 318 39.85 -1.34 3.49
CA SER A 318 40.60 -2.51 3.03
C SER A 318 41.88 -2.03 2.37
N ASN A 319 42.97 -2.09 3.14
CA ASN A 319 44.33 -1.68 2.78
C ASN A 319 45.12 -2.82 2.11
#